data_AF-A0A455VEY3-F1
#
_entry.id   AF-A0A455VEY3-F1
#
_cell.length_a   1.000
_cell.length_b   1.000
_cell.length_c   1.000
_cell.angle_alpha   90.00
_cell.angle_beta   90.00
_cell.angle_gamma   90.00
#
_symmetry.space_group_name_H-M   'P 1'
#
loop_
_entity.id
_entity.type
_entity.pdbx_description
1 polymer ?
#
loop_
_entity_poly.entity_id
_entity_poly.type
_entity_poly.pdbx_seq_one_letter_code
_entity_poly.pdbx_strand_id
1 'polypeptide(L)' 'MQEARRRLANGNASVMTVAADLGYTNASHFSVAFQKQFGVNPSTFKRLL' A
#
# COMPACT_ATOMS: atom_id res chain seq x y z
N MET A 1 1.16 -8.54 -0.56
CA MET A 1 1.29 -7.34 -1.42
C MET A 1 0.25 -7.24 -2.54
N GLN A 2 -0.09 -8.32 -3.24
CA GLN A 2 -1.23 -8.29 -4.19
C GLN A 2 -2.53 -7.86 -3.49
N GLU A 3 -2.76 -8.35 -2.27
CA GLU A 3 -3.87 -7.94 -1.41
C GLU A 3 -3.83 -6.43 -1.08
N ALA A 4 -2.63 -5.90 -0.82
CA ALA A 4 -2.42 -4.48 -0.58
C ALA A 4 -2.89 -3.64 -1.78
N ARG A 5 -2.54 -4.09 -3.00
CA ARG A 5 -2.96 -3.46 -4.25
C ARG A 5 -4.47 -3.47 -4.42
N ARG A 6 -5.13 -4.60 -4.15
CA ARG A 6 -6.60 -4.71 -4.19
C ARG A 6 -7.28 -3.76 -3.20
N ARG A 7 -6.81 -3.71 -1.96
CA ARG A 7 -7.38 -2.85 -0.92
C ARG A 7 -7.18 -1.36 -1.19
N LEU A 8 -6.01 -1.00 -1.73
CA LEU A 8 -5.75 0.37 -2.16
C LEU A 8 -6.59 0.75 -3.38
N ALA A 9 -6.83 -0.18 -4.31
CA ALA A 9 -7.63 0.06 -5.50
C ALA A 9 -9.13 0.18 -5.24
N ASN A 10 -9.64 -0.53 -4.24
CA ASN A 10 -11.04 -0.42 -3.84
C ASN A 10 -11.34 0.87 -3.04
N GLY A 11 -10.34 1.71 -2.74
CA GLY A 11 -10.52 2.97 -2.00
C GLY A 11 -10.87 2.85 -0.51
N ASN A 12 -11.32 1.67 -0.07
CA ASN A 12 -11.82 1.41 1.28
C ASN A 12 -10.76 1.47 2.40
N ALA A 13 -9.48 1.45 2.06
CA ALA A 13 -8.41 1.41 3.06
C ALA A 13 -7.33 2.48 2.81
N SER A 14 -6.81 3.06 3.89
CA SER A 14 -5.64 3.93 3.86
C SER A 14 -4.36 3.12 3.81
N VAL A 15 -3.29 3.71 3.26
CA VAL A 15 -1.97 3.08 3.17
C VAL A 15 -1.49 2.57 4.53
N MET A 16 -1.73 3.33 5.60
CA MET A 16 -1.41 2.91 6.98
C MET A 16 -2.20 1.68 7.42
N THR A 17 -3.51 1.65 7.17
CA THR A 17 -4.37 0.50 7.53
C THR A 17 -3.94 -0.75 6.79
N VAL A 18 -3.66 -0.65 5.49
CA VAL A 18 -3.17 -1.76 4.68
C VAL A 18 -1.80 -2.24 5.15
N ALA A 19 -0.90 -1.32 5.50
CA ALA A 19 0.41 -1.66 6.06
C ALA A 19 0.27 -2.42 7.38
N ALA A 20 -0.56 -1.93 8.30
CA ALA A 20 -0.78 -2.55 9.60
C ALA A 20 -1.41 -3.95 9.48
N ASP A 21 -2.41 -4.11 8.61
CA ASP A 21 -3.07 -5.41 8.35
C ASP A 21 -2.10 -6.46 7.78
N LEU A 22 -1.12 -6.02 7.00
CA LEU A 22 -0.08 -6.87 6.44
C LEU A 22 1.08 -7.14 7.41
N GLY A 23 0.99 -6.68 8.66
CA GLY A 23 2.00 -6.89 9.70
C GLY A 23 3.17 -5.91 9.64
N TYR A 24 3.08 -4.82 8.90
CA TYR A 24 4.09 -3.77 8.94
C TYR A 24 3.85 -2.82 10.11
N THR A 25 4.85 -2.68 10.96
CA THR A 25 4.85 -1.69 12.05
C THR A 25 4.81 -0.26 11.53
N ASN A 26 5.47 -0.01 10.40
CA ASN A 26 5.61 1.33 9.82
C ASN A 26 5.21 1.36 8.34
N ALA A 27 4.37 2.34 7.98
CA ALA A 27 3.92 2.57 6.61
C ALA A 27 5.07 2.91 5.64
N SER A 28 6.20 3.44 6.14
CA SER A 28 7.39 3.70 5.32
C SER A 28 8.03 2.40 4.80
N HIS A 29 8.19 1.39 5.66
CA HIS A 29 8.71 0.07 5.26
C HIS A 29 7.79 -0.60 4.25
N PHE A 30 6.47 -0.53 4.50
CA PHE A 30 5.48 -1.00 3.55
C PHE A 30 5.59 -0.26 2.21
N SER A 31 5.73 1.07 2.24
CA SER A 31 5.80 1.89 1.02
C SER A 31 7.02 1.55 0.17
N VAL A 32 8.19 1.36 0.79
CA VAL A 32 9.40 0.92 0.08
C VAL A 32 9.22 -0.47 -0.51
N ALA A 33 8.66 -1.42 0.25
CA ALA A 33 8.43 -2.77 -0.24
C ALA A 33 7.39 -2.80 -1.38
N PHE A 34 6.33 -2.01 -1.27
CA PHE A 34 5.29 -1.87 -2.29
C PHE A 34 5.85 -1.22 -3.56
N GLN A 35 6.64 -0.15 -3.43
CA GLN A 35 7.32 0.50 -4.55
C GLN A 35 8.32 -0.44 -5.23
N LYS A 36 9.10 -1.22 -4.48
CA LYS A 36 10.01 -2.22 -5.06
C LYS A 36 9.28 -3.27 -5.89
N GLN A 37 8.03 -3.59 -5.54
CA GLN A 37 7.28 -4.64 -6.20
C GLN A 37 6.39 -4.14 -7.36
N PHE A 38 5.86 -2.93 -7.25
CA PHE A 38 4.92 -2.35 -8.23
C PHE A 38 5.47 -1.13 -8.98
N GLY A 39 6.67 -0.67 -8.65
CA GLY A 39 7.32 0.50 -9.27
C GLY A 39 6.78 1.86 -8.80
N VAL A 40 5.68 1.89 -8.05
CA VAL A 40 5.00 3.12 -7.62
C VAL A 40 4.72 3.11 -6.13
N ASN A 41 4.76 4.27 -5.48
CA ASN A 41 4.40 4.39 -4.07
C ASN A 41 2.91 4.10 -3.85
N PRO A 42 2.52 3.47 -2.73
CA PRO A 42 1.11 3.14 -2.46
C PRO A 42 0.23 4.39 -2.35
N SER A 43 0.75 5.51 -1.83
CA SER A 43 0.04 6.79 -1.79
C SER A 43 -0.20 7.37 -3.18
N THR A 44 0.77 7.23 -4.09
CA THR A 44 0.64 7.65 -5.49
C THR A 44 -0.33 6.74 -6.23
N PHE A 45 -0.22 5.42 -6.01
CA PHE A 45 -1.13 4.42 -6.58
C PHE A 45 -2.59 4.69 -6.16
N LYS A 46 -2.83 5.03 -4.89
CA LYS A 46 -4.15 5.42 -4.38
C LYS A 46 -4.66 6.73 -4.99
N ARG A 47 -3.79 7.67 -5.39
CA ARG A 47 -4.17 8.93 -6.02
C ARG A 47 -4.47 8.77 -7.52
N LEU A 48 -3.84 7.79 -8.17
CA LEU A 48 -3.99 7.52 -9.60
C LEU A 48 -5.26 6.71 -9.93
N LEU A 49 -5.90 6.11 -8.92
CA LEU A 49 -7.17 5.41 -9.01
C LEU A 49 -8.29 6.31 -8.53
#